data_AF-A0A7J9WP43-F1
#
_entry.id   AF-A0A7J9WP43-F1
#
_cell.length_a   1.000
_cell.length_b   1.000
_cell.length_c   1.000
_cell.angle_alpha   90.00
_cell.angle_beta   90.00
_cell.angle_gamma   90.00
#
_symmetry.space_group_name_H-M   'P 1'
#
loop_
_entity.id
_entity.type
_entity.pdbx_description
1 polymer ?
#
loop_
_entity_poly.entity_id
_entity_poly.type
_entity_poly.pdbx_seq_one_letter_code
_entity_poly.pdbx_strand_id
1 'polypeptide(L)' 'MKLSVSLPDEYVEFLDAYAREQGVTSRSAVIHEAVRLLRASGLASDYAQAWDEWAESDDSDVWESTVADGLPSTA' A
#
# COMPACT_ATOMS: atom_id res chain seq x y z
N MET A 1 -20.28 -0.95 -10.11
CA MET A 1 -20.32 -1.05 -11.59
C MET A 1 -19.91 -2.46 -12.00
N LYS A 2 -20.56 -3.08 -12.98
CA LYS A 2 -20.18 -4.41 -13.49
C LYS A 2 -19.39 -4.26 -14.78
N LEU A 3 -18.29 -5.00 -14.92
CA LEU A 3 -17.43 -5.01 -16.09
C LEU A 3 -17.33 -6.46 -16.60
N SER A 4 -17.36 -6.65 -17.92
CA SER A 4 -17.03 -7.92 -18.55
C SER A 4 -15.59 -7.86 -19.04
N VAL A 5 -14.77 -8.85 -18.68
CA VAL A 5 -13.36 -8.92 -19.05
C VAL A 5 -13.03 -10.31 -19.58
N SER A 6 -12.13 -10.37 -20.55
CA SER A 6 -11.55 -11.62 -21.04
C SER A 6 -10.18 -11.78 -20.42
N LEU A 7 -9.96 -12.90 -19.74
CA LEU A 7 -8.69 -13.26 -19.10
C LEU A 7 -8.30 -14.68 -19.54
N PRO A 8 -7.01 -14.95 -19.74
CA PRO A 8 -6.50 -16.32 -19.86
C PRO A 8 -6.89 -17.18 -18.65
N ASP A 9 -7.05 -18.49 -18.87
CA ASP A 9 -7.49 -19.43 -17.84
C ASP A 9 -6.51 -19.45 -16.65
N GLU A 10 -5.21 -19.36 -16.90
CA GLU A 10 -4.17 -19.32 -15.87
C GLU A 10 -4.32 -18.11 -14.92
N TYR A 11 -4.82 -16.98 -15.42
CA TYR A 11 -5.07 -15.81 -14.58
C TYR A 11 -6.33 -15.98 -13.75
N VAL A 12 -7.36 -16.65 -14.28
CA VAL A 12 -8.57 -16.97 -13.52
C VAL A 12 -8.24 -17.96 -12.39
N GLU A 13 -7.44 -18.98 -12.67
CA GLU A 13 -6.98 -19.95 -11.67
C GLU A 13 -6.18 -19.26 -10.55
N PHE A 14 -5.28 -18.34 -10.91
CA PHE A 14 -4.55 -17.54 -9.93
C PHE A 14 -5.49 -16.73 -9.02
N LEU A 15 -6.47 -16.02 -9.59
CA LEU A 15 -7.43 -15.23 -8.81
C LEU A 15 -8.23 -16.09 -7.85
N ASP A 16 -8.62 -17.30 -8.25
CA ASP A 16 -9.37 -18.24 -7.40
C ASP A 16 -8.51 -18.82 -6.28
N ALA A 17 -7.26 -19.16 -6.57
CA ALA A 17 -6.30 -19.62 -5.57
C ALA A 17 -6.05 -18.54 -4.52
N TYR A 18 -5.75 -17.31 -4.98
CA TYR A 18 -5.53 -16.16 -4.12
C TYR A 18 -6.77 -15.85 -3.27
N ALA A 19 -7.98 -15.92 -3.86
CA ALA A 19 -9.22 -15.70 -3.12
C ALA A 19 -9.39 -16.70 -1.96
N ARG A 20 -9.09 -17.97 -2.22
CA ARG A 20 -9.17 -19.04 -1.22
C ARG A 20 -8.15 -18.87 -0.10
N GLU A 21 -6.90 -18.56 -0.45
CA GLU A 21 -5.81 -18.38 0.50
C GLU A 21 -6.04 -17.19 1.43
N GLN A 22 -6.54 -16.08 0.87
CA GLN A 22 -6.79 -14.84 1.64
C GLN A 22 -8.19 -14.78 2.26
N GLY A 23 -9.01 -15.82 2.07
CA GLY A 23 -10.37 -15.89 2.62
C GLY A 23 -11.33 -14.82 2.08
N VAL A 24 -11.08 -14.29 0.88
CA VAL A 24 -11.93 -13.25 0.27
C VAL A 24 -13.03 -13.86 -0.59
N THR A 25 -14.19 -13.22 -0.60
CA THR A 25 -15.46 -13.82 -1.02
C THR A 25 -15.72 -13.83 -2.53
N SER A 26 -14.90 -13.17 -3.36
CA SER A 26 -15.10 -13.15 -4.82
C SER A 26 -13.85 -12.76 -5.61
N ARG A 27 -13.80 -13.18 -6.89
CA ARG A 27 -12.78 -12.70 -7.87
C ARG A 27 -12.75 -11.17 -7.97
N SER A 28 -13.92 -10.52 -7.94
CA SER A 28 -14.00 -9.06 -7.97
C SER A 28 -13.31 -8.42 -6.76
N ALA A 29 -13.38 -9.03 -5.57
CA ALA A 29 -12.66 -8.54 -4.40
C ALA A 29 -11.14 -8.61 -4.58
N VAL A 30 -10.64 -9.71 -5.18
CA VAL A 30 -9.21 -9.84 -5.54
C VAL A 30 -8.80 -8.79 -6.56
N ILE A 31 -9.62 -8.54 -7.59
CA ILE A 31 -9.35 -7.50 -8.59
C ILE A 31 -9.35 -6.09 -7.97
N HIS A 32 -10.27 -5.81 -7.04
CA HIS A 32 -10.27 -4.53 -6.31
C HIS A 32 -8.96 -4.33 -5.54
N GLU A 33 -8.47 -5.37 -4.87
CA GLU A 33 -7.19 -5.34 -4.17
C GLU A 33 -6.01 -5.16 -5.13
N ALA A 34 -6.00 -5.89 -6.25
CA ALA A 34 -4.97 -5.75 -7.28
C ALA A 34 -4.90 -4.31 -7.83
N VAL A 35 -6.05 -3.67 -8.08
CA VAL A 35 -6.11 -2.27 -8.53
C VAL A 35 -5.60 -1.32 -7.45
N ARG A 36 -5.90 -1.59 -6.18
CA ARG A 36 -5.38 -0.80 -5.05
C ARG A 36 -3.85 -0.90 -4.99
N LEU A 37 -3.31 -2.10 -5.11
CA LEU A 37 -1.87 -2.35 -5.12
C LEU A 37 -1.20 -1.70 -6.33
N LEU A 38 -1.82 -1.76 -7.52
CA LEU A 38 -1.30 -1.11 -8.73
C LEU A 38 -1.24 0.41 -8.59
N ARG A 39 -2.23 1.03 -7.92
CA ARG A 39 -2.17 2.46 -7.59
C ARG A 39 -1.06 2.77 -6.60
N ALA A 40 -0.94 1.95 -5.55
CA ALA A 40 0.10 2.13 -4.53
C ALA A 40 1.51 1.94 -5.12
N SER A 41 1.71 1.03 -6.07
CA SER A 41 3.02 0.84 -6.72
C SER A 41 3.47 2.06 -7.51
N GLY A 42 2.52 2.90 -7.96
CA GLY A 42 2.85 4.18 -8.61
C GLY A 42 3.29 5.26 -7.63
N LEU A 43 3.05 5.11 -6.32
CA LEU A 43 3.38 6.12 -5.31
C LEU A 43 4.80 5.97 -4.75
N ALA A 44 5.51 4.89 -5.06
CA ALA A 44 6.81 4.61 -4.44
C ALA A 44 7.86 5.69 -4.73
N SER A 45 7.91 6.18 -5.98
CA SER A 45 8.80 7.30 -6.34
C SER A 45 8.44 8.58 -5.62
N ASP A 46 7.14 8.86 -5.50
CA ASP A 46 6.62 10.10 -4.91
C ASP A 46 6.91 10.12 -3.40
N TYR A 47 6.74 8.99 -2.72
CA TYR A 47 7.13 8.84 -1.31
C TYR A 47 8.63 8.96 -1.11
N ALA A 48 9.45 8.36 -1.98
CA ALA A 48 10.90 8.48 -1.90
C ALA A 48 11.34 9.94 -2.04
N GLN A 49 10.82 10.64 -3.06
CA GLN A 49 11.08 12.06 -3.26
C GLN A 49 10.60 12.89 -2.05
N ALA A 50 9.41 12.64 -1.52
CA ALA A 50 8.90 13.37 -0.36
C ALA A 50 9.76 13.16 0.90
N TRP A 51 10.35 11.97 1.09
CA TRP A 51 11.29 11.72 2.17
C TRP A 51 12.62 12.44 1.96
N ASP A 52 13.15 12.48 0.73
CA ASP A 52 14.37 13.23 0.41
C ASP A 52 14.14 14.73 0.68
N GLU A 53 13.03 15.29 0.19
CA GLU A 53 12.63 16.68 0.42
C GLU A 53 12.47 17.00 1.91
N TRP A 54 11.87 16.09 2.68
CA TRP A 54 11.73 16.24 4.13
C TRP A 54 13.08 16.23 4.84
N ALA A 55 13.95 15.26 4.51
CA ALA A 55 15.27 15.10 5.15
C ALA A 55 16.20 16.28 4.85
N GLU A 56 16.04 16.94 3.71
CA GLU A 56 16.79 18.15 3.35
C GLU A 56 16.20 19.43 3.99
N SER A 57 15.01 19.36 4.59
CA SER A 57 14.34 20.50 5.20
C SER A 57 14.74 20.71 6.67
N ASP A 58 14.82 21.98 7.08
CA ASP A 58 15.03 22.35 8.49
C ASP A 58 13.88 21.86 9.40
N ASP A 59 12.69 21.60 8.82
CA ASP A 59 11.54 21.08 9.56
C ASP A 59 11.84 19.69 10.16
N SER A 60 12.64 18.85 9.49
CA SER A 60 13.01 17.53 10.00
C SER A 60 13.65 17.61 11.40
N ASP A 61 14.61 18.51 11.59
CA ASP A 61 15.28 18.72 12.88
C ASP A 61 14.35 19.31 13.94
N VAL A 62 13.44 20.20 13.53
CA VAL A 62 12.44 20.79 14.43
C VAL A 62 11.51 19.71 14.98
N TRP A 63 11.02 18.82 14.11
CA TRP A 63 10.08 17.77 14.48
C TRP A 63 10.74 16.62 15.26
N GLU A 64 12.02 16.33 15.02
CA GLU A 64 12.78 15.29 15.75
C GLU A 64 12.73 15.50 17.27
N SER A 65 12.74 16.75 17.73
CA SER A 65 12.70 17.08 19.16
C SER A 65 11.43 16.58 19.89
N THR A 66 10.35 16.34 19.15
CA THR A 66 9.04 15.94 19.70
C THR A 66 8.83 14.42 19.71
N VAL A 67 9.77 13.62 19.19
CA VAL A 67 9.62 12.16 19.01
C VAL A 67 9.37 11.41 20.33
N ALA A 68 9.87 11.95 21.45
CA ALA A 68 9.76 11.34 22.77
C ALA A 68 8.62 11.92 23.63
N ASP A 69 7.88 12.92 23.11
CA ASP A 69 6.84 13.59 23.88
C ASP A 69 5.73 12.61 24.30
N GLY A 70 5.43 12.56 25.60
CA GLY A 70 4.40 11.68 26.17
C GLY A 70 4.82 10.22 26.36
N LEU A 71 6.04 9.83 25.98
CA LEU A 71 6.58 8.52 26.33
C LEU A 71 7.10 8.51 27.79
N PRO A 72 6.93 7.41 28.53
CA PRO A 72 7.53 7.28 29.85
C PRO A 72 9.06 7.31 29.71
N SER A 73 9.75 8.10 30.55
CA SER A 73 11.21 8.06 30.56
C SER A 73 11.64 6.66 30.96
N THR A 74 12.30 5.95 30.05
CA THR A 74 12.99 4.71 30.40
C THR A 74 14.06 5.04 31.44
N ALA A 75 13.82 4.63 32.68
CA ALA A 75 14.77 4.67 33.80
C ALA A 75 15.81 3.54 33.67
#